data_AF-A0A915BKP0-F1
#
_entry.id   AF-A0A915BKP0-F1
#
_cell.length_a   1.000
_cell.length_b   1.000
_cell.length_c   1.000
_cell.angle_alpha   90.00
_cell.angle_beta   90.00
_cell.angle_gamma   90.00
#
_symmetry.space_group_name_H-M   'P 1'
#
loop_
_entity.id
_entity.type
_entity.pdbx_description
1 polymer ?
#
loop_
_entity_poly.entity_id
_entity_poly.type
_entity_poly.pdbx_seq_one_letter_code
_entity_poly.pdbx_strand_id
1 'polypeptide(L)'
;VYQVNLDEEPEERWREVVEDFKPYIPYLNQEIKNHFVYPFGQLLCWLCEKLALSFPQEYYREMSGIANLSGLEFCHVVGLNILYDVTNFNNFIGASQFACSSIIAEDAKGNILHGRNLDYMMDDLMRNISVIVDFTHNRKVVYSAITFAFFAGVTTGQRPNAFTLSLNARRTGWYILNILMQIYTSFHMPTGFALRQVHFQKTQL
;
A
#
# COMPACT_ATOMS: atom_id res chain seq x y z
N VAL A 1 -14.85 7.24 -6.82
CA VAL A 1 -13.64 8.01 -6.47
C VAL A 1 -13.87 8.51 -5.07
N TYR A 2 -12.92 8.28 -4.17
CA TYR A 2 -12.98 8.71 -2.77
C TYR A 2 -12.09 9.93 -2.53
N GLN A 3 -12.37 10.68 -1.48
CA GLN A 3 -11.49 11.77 -1.05
C GLN A 3 -10.80 11.41 0.26
N VAL A 4 -9.48 11.57 0.29
CA VAL A 4 -8.70 11.51 1.53
C VAL A 4 -8.21 12.91 1.83
N ASN A 5 -8.76 13.51 2.90
CA ASN A 5 -8.41 14.85 3.32
C ASN A 5 -7.17 14.84 4.22
N LEU A 6 -6.05 15.35 3.73
CA LEU A 6 -4.79 15.40 4.46
C LEU A 6 -4.80 16.44 5.60
N ASP A 7 -5.78 17.35 5.63
CA ASP A 7 -5.99 18.29 6.74
C ASP A 7 -6.68 17.61 7.94
N GLU A 8 -7.29 16.43 7.76
CA GLU A 8 -7.91 15.66 8.84
C GLU A 8 -6.89 14.86 9.65
N GLU A 9 -7.28 14.48 10.87
CA GLU A 9 -6.49 13.59 11.72
C GLU A 9 -6.26 12.25 10.99
N PRO A 10 -5.01 11.74 10.95
CA PRO A 10 -4.66 10.52 10.21
C PRO A 10 -5.59 9.31 10.44
N GLU A 11 -6.02 9.07 11.67
CA GLU A 11 -6.92 7.97 12.03
C GLU A 11 -8.28 8.02 11.32
N GLU A 12 -8.70 9.21 10.89
CA GLU A 12 -10.03 9.49 10.35
C GLU A 12 -10.06 9.51 8.82
N ARG A 13 -8.91 9.74 8.20
CA ARG A 13 -8.76 9.99 6.76
C ARG A 13 -9.32 8.91 5.84
N TRP A 14 -9.33 7.67 6.29
CA TRP A 14 -9.79 6.51 5.53
C TRP A 14 -11.20 6.06 5.91
N ARG A 15 -11.92 6.81 6.75
CA ARG A 15 -13.24 6.42 7.29
C ARG A 15 -14.23 6.03 6.21
N GLU A 16 -14.48 6.92 5.25
CA GLU A 16 -15.46 6.67 4.19
C GLU A 16 -15.12 5.39 3.41
N VAL A 17 -13.86 5.25 2.99
CA VAL A 17 -13.38 4.05 2.29
C VAL A 17 -13.57 2.80 3.15
N VAL A 18 -13.14 2.83 4.41
CA VAL A 18 -13.23 1.65 5.27
C VAL A 18 -14.67 1.23 5.51
N GLU A 19 -15.58 2.17 5.78
CA GLU A 19 -17.00 1.90 6.00
C GLU A 19 -17.65 1.24 4.77
N ASP A 20 -17.42 1.78 3.58
CA ASP A 20 -18.01 1.26 2.33
C ASP A 20 -17.48 -0.14 1.96
N PHE A 21 -16.24 -0.45 2.34
CA PHE A 21 -15.62 -1.74 2.05
C PHE A 21 -15.71 -2.77 3.20
N LYS A 22 -16.37 -2.45 4.32
CA LYS A 22 -16.64 -3.42 5.41
C LYS A 22 -17.20 -4.77 4.95
N PRO A 23 -18.11 -4.85 3.95
CA PRO A 23 -18.60 -6.14 3.46
C PRO A 23 -17.52 -7.10 2.95
N TYR A 24 -16.32 -6.60 2.60
CA TYR A 24 -15.20 -7.43 2.12
C TYR A 24 -14.30 -7.98 3.24
N ILE A 25 -14.50 -7.55 4.49
CA ILE A 25 -13.68 -7.99 5.64
C ILE A 25 -13.68 -9.52 5.84
N PRO A 26 -14.81 -10.25 5.71
CA PRO A 26 -14.79 -11.71 5.82
C PRO A 26 -13.86 -12.38 4.79
N TYR A 27 -13.80 -11.86 3.57
CA TYR A 27 -12.92 -12.35 2.50
C TYR A 27 -11.46 -12.03 2.81
N LEU A 28 -11.16 -10.83 3.31
CA LEU A 28 -9.81 -10.48 3.78
C LEU A 28 -9.36 -11.40 4.91
N ASN A 29 -10.22 -11.68 5.89
CA ASN A 29 -9.91 -12.59 6.99
C ASN A 29 -9.66 -14.02 6.52
N GLN A 30 -10.35 -14.47 5.47
CA GLN A 30 -10.08 -15.77 4.85
C GLN A 30 -8.69 -15.80 4.20
N GLU A 31 -8.34 -14.77 3.44
CA GLU A 31 -7.02 -14.65 2.83
C GLU A 31 -5.88 -14.55 3.86
N ILE A 32 -6.10 -13.78 4.94
CA ILE A 32 -5.18 -13.70 6.07
C ILE A 32 -4.97 -15.10 6.66
N LYS A 33 -6.04 -15.85 6.97
CA LYS A 33 -5.91 -17.22 7.53
C LYS A 33 -5.15 -18.18 6.61
N ASN A 34 -5.32 -18.04 5.29
CA ASN A 34 -4.63 -18.89 4.32
C ASN A 34 -3.11 -18.62 4.27
N HIS A 35 -2.69 -17.39 4.52
CA HIS A 35 -1.28 -16.97 4.42
C HIS A 35 -0.58 -16.82 5.78
N PHE A 36 -1.34 -16.65 6.86
CA PHE A 36 -0.89 -16.41 8.23
C PHE A 36 -1.08 -17.68 9.06
N VAL A 37 -0.18 -18.65 8.87
CA VAL A 37 -0.38 -20.03 9.34
C VAL A 37 0.18 -20.26 10.75
N TYR A 38 -0.59 -20.99 11.56
CA TYR A 38 -0.16 -21.53 12.87
C TYR A 38 1.04 -22.49 12.71
N PRO A 39 2.03 -22.51 13.62
CA PRO A 39 2.08 -21.81 14.91
C PRO A 39 2.69 -20.41 14.87
N PHE A 40 3.19 -19.96 13.72
CA PHE A 40 3.99 -18.73 13.66
C PHE A 40 3.18 -17.44 13.53
N GLY A 41 1.86 -17.52 13.33
CA GLY A 41 0.99 -16.35 13.20
C GLY A 41 1.12 -15.35 14.35
N GLN A 42 1.08 -15.80 15.62
CA GLN A 42 1.21 -14.88 16.77
C GLN A 42 2.57 -14.16 16.79
N LEU A 43 3.66 -14.87 16.47
CA LEU A 43 4.99 -14.28 16.39
C LEU A 43 5.08 -13.26 15.25
N LEU A 44 4.48 -13.58 14.10
CA LEU A 44 4.46 -12.69 12.94
C LEU A 44 3.62 -11.44 13.22
N CYS A 45 2.48 -11.60 13.90
CA CYS A 45 1.63 -10.48 14.31
C CYS A 45 2.39 -9.54 15.25
N TRP A 46 3.02 -10.10 16.29
CA TRP A 46 3.89 -9.34 17.19
C TRP A 46 5.02 -8.62 16.43
N LEU A 47 5.67 -9.29 15.47
CA LEU A 47 6.73 -8.69 14.67
C LEU A 47 6.21 -7.52 13.81
N CYS A 48 5.06 -7.69 13.15
CA CYS A 48 4.41 -6.63 12.37
C CYS A 48 4.11 -5.41 13.24
N GLU A 49 3.58 -5.60 14.45
CA GLU A 49 3.31 -4.48 15.36
C GLU A 49 4.59 -3.75 15.77
N LYS A 50 5.67 -4.48 16.07
CA LYS A 50 6.97 -3.87 16.38
C LYS A 50 7.56 -3.12 15.19
N LEU A 51 7.42 -3.68 14.00
CA LEU A 51 7.90 -3.09 12.76
C LEU A 51 7.19 -1.78 12.45
N ALA A 52 5.87 -1.74 12.67
CA ALA A 52 5.06 -0.54 12.43
C ALA A 52 5.49 0.67 13.27
N LEU A 53 6.11 0.45 14.45
CA LEU A 53 6.63 1.54 15.29
C LEU A 53 7.77 2.32 14.62
N SER A 54 8.45 1.71 13.64
CA SER A 54 9.51 2.37 12.87
C SER A 54 8.98 3.20 11.69
N PHE A 55 7.69 3.07 11.35
CA PHE A 55 7.12 3.81 10.22
C PHE A 55 6.85 5.27 10.59
N PRO A 56 6.75 6.19 9.60
CA PRO A 56 6.33 7.55 9.86
C PRO A 56 5.00 7.58 10.63
N GLN A 57 4.96 8.42 11.66
CA GLN A 57 3.83 8.48 12.60
C GLN A 57 2.48 8.69 11.91
N GLU A 58 2.46 9.48 10.84
CA GLU A 58 1.26 9.70 10.03
C GLU A 58 0.69 8.38 9.49
N TYR A 59 1.49 7.54 8.84
CA TYR A 59 1.04 6.26 8.29
C TYR A 59 0.72 5.22 9.36
N TYR A 60 1.46 5.22 10.48
CA TYR A 60 1.12 4.40 11.64
C TYR A 60 -0.29 4.72 12.15
N ARG A 61 -0.59 6.01 12.31
CA ARG A 61 -1.89 6.49 12.78
C ARG A 61 -3.01 6.17 11.77
N GLU A 62 -2.77 6.34 10.48
CA GLU A 62 -3.74 5.93 9.45
C GLU A 62 -4.05 4.43 9.49
N MET A 63 -3.02 3.58 9.61
CA MET A 63 -3.23 2.14 9.76
C MET A 63 -3.98 1.79 11.05
N SER A 64 -3.73 2.51 12.15
CA SER A 64 -4.46 2.34 13.41
C SER A 64 -5.93 2.72 13.25
N GLY A 65 -6.22 3.82 12.56
CA GLY A 65 -7.57 4.23 12.18
C GLY A 65 -8.28 3.17 11.35
N ILE A 66 -7.63 2.68 10.29
CA ILE A 66 -8.14 1.60 9.44
C ILE A 66 -8.46 0.35 10.29
N ALA A 67 -7.56 -0.07 11.18
CA ALA A 67 -7.78 -1.23 12.05
C ALA A 67 -8.99 -1.02 12.96
N ASN A 68 -9.09 0.13 13.64
CA ASN A 68 -10.19 0.44 14.55
C ASN A 68 -11.54 0.51 13.82
N LEU A 69 -11.58 1.13 12.65
CA LEU A 69 -12.81 1.32 11.87
C LEU A 69 -13.29 0.02 11.23
N SER A 70 -12.37 -0.80 10.72
CA SER A 70 -12.69 -2.09 10.09
C SER A 70 -12.99 -3.17 11.12
N GLY A 71 -12.37 -3.12 12.31
CA GLY A 71 -12.37 -4.23 13.26
C GLY A 71 -11.36 -5.33 12.91
N LEU A 72 -10.45 -5.08 11.97
CA LEU A 72 -9.29 -5.93 11.72
C LEU A 72 -8.25 -5.74 12.83
N GLU A 73 -7.54 -6.81 13.19
CA GLU A 73 -6.36 -6.67 14.07
C GLU A 73 -5.30 -5.78 13.41
N PHE A 74 -4.68 -4.90 14.20
CA PHE A 74 -3.71 -3.93 13.69
C PHE A 74 -2.56 -4.61 12.93
N CYS A 75 -2.06 -5.74 13.41
CA CYS A 75 -1.00 -6.48 12.72
C CYS A 75 -1.41 -6.99 11.32
N HIS A 76 -2.67 -7.31 11.09
CA HIS A 76 -3.18 -7.68 9.77
C HIS A 76 -3.20 -6.46 8.83
N VAL A 77 -3.61 -5.29 9.33
CA VAL A 77 -3.54 -4.04 8.56
C VAL A 77 -2.10 -3.70 8.20
N VAL A 78 -1.16 -3.83 9.14
CA VAL A 78 0.26 -3.67 8.87
C VAL A 78 0.71 -4.65 7.79
N GLY A 79 0.33 -5.93 7.90
CA GLY A 79 0.62 -6.97 6.91
C GLY A 79 0.15 -6.60 5.50
N LEU A 80 -1.08 -6.08 5.37
CA LEU A 80 -1.61 -5.59 4.09
C LEU A 80 -0.77 -4.41 3.54
N ASN A 81 -0.29 -3.53 4.41
CA ASN A 81 0.48 -2.35 4.01
C ASN A 81 1.94 -2.64 3.64
N ILE A 82 2.47 -3.79 4.05
CA ILE A 82 3.84 -4.22 3.71
C ILE A 82 3.85 -5.45 2.80
N LEU A 83 2.67 -5.90 2.34
CA LEU A 83 2.52 -7.12 1.55
C LEU A 83 3.49 -7.13 0.37
N TYR A 84 3.54 -6.02 -0.36
CA TYR A 84 4.42 -5.86 -1.52
C TYR A 84 5.91 -5.96 -1.16
N ASP A 85 6.29 -5.44 0.00
CA ASP A 85 7.67 -5.38 0.47
C ASP A 85 8.17 -6.72 1.02
N VAL A 86 7.28 -7.54 1.61
CA VAL A 86 7.66 -8.81 2.26
C VAL A 86 7.42 -10.04 1.39
N THR A 87 6.66 -9.92 0.30
CA THR A 87 6.33 -11.08 -0.57
C THR A 87 7.09 -11.10 -1.90
N ASN A 88 7.74 -10.00 -2.30
CA ASN A 88 8.49 -9.93 -3.56
C ASN A 88 9.92 -10.50 -3.49
N PHE A 89 10.15 -11.50 -2.64
CA PHE A 89 11.45 -12.17 -2.53
C PHE A 89 11.47 -13.46 -3.34
N ASN A 90 12.62 -13.78 -3.92
CA ASN A 90 12.77 -15.08 -4.59
C ASN A 90 12.55 -16.23 -3.59
N ASN A 91 11.67 -17.16 -3.96
CA ASN A 91 11.43 -18.44 -3.30
C ASN A 91 10.79 -18.40 -1.90
N PHE A 92 10.11 -17.31 -1.50
CA PHE A 92 9.23 -17.31 -0.33
C PHE A 92 7.76 -17.56 -0.75
N ILE A 93 6.93 -18.07 0.18
CA ILE A 93 5.55 -18.54 -0.02
C ILE A 93 4.76 -17.62 -0.97
N GLY A 94 4.26 -18.16 -2.09
CA GLY A 94 3.39 -17.43 -3.03
C GLY A 94 4.07 -16.36 -3.91
N ALA A 95 5.38 -16.13 -3.77
CA ALA A 95 6.12 -15.06 -4.46
C ALA A 95 6.17 -15.16 -5.99
N SER A 96 5.59 -16.20 -6.62
CA SER A 96 5.68 -16.38 -8.06
C SER A 96 4.74 -15.49 -8.87
N GLN A 97 3.79 -14.76 -8.27
CA GLN A 97 2.62 -14.27 -9.05
C GLN A 97 2.27 -12.77 -8.93
N PHE A 98 3.01 -11.94 -8.20
CA PHE A 98 2.87 -10.48 -8.36
C PHE A 98 3.56 -10.05 -9.66
N ALA A 99 2.79 -9.60 -10.64
CA ALA A 99 3.33 -9.10 -11.91
C ALA A 99 2.89 -7.65 -12.12
N CYS A 100 3.77 -6.88 -12.75
CA CYS A 100 3.53 -5.48 -13.05
C CYS A 100 4.16 -5.18 -14.40
N SER A 101 3.40 -4.55 -15.28
CA SER A 101 3.90 -4.00 -16.53
C SER A 101 3.64 -2.51 -16.52
N SER A 102 4.65 -1.69 -16.78
CA SER A 102 4.52 -0.23 -16.85
C SER A 102 5.14 0.26 -18.16
N ILE A 103 4.46 1.19 -18.81
CA ILE A 103 4.84 1.74 -20.11
C ILE A 103 4.81 3.26 -19.98
N ILE A 104 5.91 3.89 -20.39
CA ILE A 104 5.99 5.34 -20.60
C ILE A 104 6.26 5.55 -22.09
N ALA A 105 5.47 6.40 -22.72
CA ALA A 105 5.59 6.74 -24.12
C ALA A 105 5.43 8.26 -24.30
N GLU A 106 6.06 8.79 -25.35
CA GLU A 106 5.88 10.17 -25.80
C GLU A 106 5.18 10.15 -27.16
N ASP A 107 4.10 10.91 -27.30
CA ASP A 107 3.42 11.04 -28.59
C ASP A 107 4.12 12.04 -29.53
N ALA A 108 3.70 12.10 -30.79
CA ALA A 108 4.30 13.00 -31.78
C ALA A 108 4.18 14.51 -31.46
N LYS A 109 3.35 14.88 -30.46
CA LYS A 109 3.16 16.25 -29.98
C LYS A 109 3.98 16.55 -28.71
N GLY A 110 4.74 15.58 -28.21
CA GLY A 110 5.51 15.70 -26.97
C GLY A 110 4.70 15.43 -25.70
N ASN A 111 3.49 14.87 -25.80
CA ASN A 111 2.72 14.50 -24.61
C ASN A 111 3.25 13.19 -24.03
N ILE A 112 3.47 13.17 -22.71
CA ILE A 112 3.88 11.97 -21.98
C ILE A 112 2.65 11.16 -21.58
N LEU A 113 2.62 9.90 -22.00
CA LEU A 113 1.64 8.89 -21.65
C LEU A 113 2.28 7.88 -20.71
N HIS A 114 1.62 7.59 -19.58
CA HIS A 114 2.06 6.58 -18.63
C HIS A 114 0.90 5.64 -18.32
N GLY A 115 1.07 4.37 -18.66
CA GLY A 115 0.10 3.30 -18.39
C GLY A 115 0.73 2.13 -17.65
N ARG A 116 -0.08 1.36 -16.94
CA ARG A 116 0.37 0.14 -16.27
C ARG A 116 -0.73 -0.91 -16.12
N ASN A 117 -0.32 -2.16 -15.93
CA ASN A 117 -1.12 -3.23 -15.34
C ASN A 117 -0.56 -3.59 -13.95
N LEU A 118 -1.43 -4.06 -13.06
CA LEU A 118 -1.10 -4.48 -11.70
C LEU A 118 -1.79 -5.82 -11.41
N ASP A 119 -1.00 -6.87 -11.29
CA ASP A 119 -1.49 -8.24 -11.23
C ASP A 119 -1.22 -8.84 -9.83
N TYR A 120 -2.28 -9.36 -9.20
CA TYR A 120 -2.29 -10.01 -7.89
C TYR A 120 -2.91 -11.40 -7.99
N MET A 121 -2.51 -12.32 -7.11
CA MET A 121 -3.11 -13.67 -7.04
C MET A 121 -4.58 -13.66 -6.61
N MET A 122 -4.92 -12.80 -5.64
CA MET A 122 -6.29 -12.67 -5.14
C MET A 122 -7.08 -11.72 -6.04
N ASP A 123 -7.13 -12.02 -7.33
CA ASP A 123 -7.62 -11.12 -8.38
C ASP A 123 -9.05 -10.63 -8.13
N ASP A 124 -9.96 -11.51 -7.74
CA ASP A 124 -11.35 -11.16 -7.43
C ASP A 124 -11.45 -10.22 -6.23
N LEU A 125 -10.73 -10.51 -5.14
CA LEU A 125 -10.73 -9.65 -3.96
C LEU A 125 -10.09 -8.29 -4.26
N MET A 126 -8.89 -8.30 -4.86
CA MET A 126 -8.12 -7.09 -5.15
C MET A 126 -8.84 -6.19 -6.15
N ARG A 127 -9.50 -6.76 -7.16
CA ARG A 127 -10.34 -6.01 -8.10
C ARG A 127 -11.49 -5.30 -7.37
N ASN A 128 -12.16 -6.01 -6.46
CA ASN A 128 -13.31 -5.47 -5.77
C ASN A 128 -12.95 -4.42 -4.73
N ILE A 129 -11.76 -4.48 -4.12
CA ILE A 129 -11.29 -3.47 -3.15
C ILE A 129 -10.42 -2.38 -3.78
N SER A 130 -10.24 -2.38 -5.10
CA SER A 130 -9.47 -1.34 -5.80
C SER A 130 -10.24 -0.02 -5.81
N VAL A 131 -9.57 1.06 -5.41
CA VAL A 131 -10.17 2.39 -5.30
C VAL A 131 -9.30 3.45 -5.96
N ILE A 132 -9.96 4.44 -6.56
CA ILE A 132 -9.35 5.69 -6.99
C ILE A 132 -9.57 6.71 -5.86
N VAL A 133 -8.49 7.32 -5.40
CA VAL A 133 -8.47 8.26 -4.29
C VAL A 133 -7.88 9.59 -4.74
N ASP A 134 -8.62 10.66 -4.51
CA ASP A 134 -8.11 12.02 -4.60
C ASP A 134 -7.64 12.47 -3.22
N PHE A 135 -6.35 12.72 -3.09
CA PHE A 135 -5.78 13.25 -1.85
C PHE A 135 -5.91 14.77 -1.88
N THR A 136 -6.58 15.32 -0.89
CA THR A 136 -6.86 16.76 -0.80
C THR A 136 -6.08 17.40 0.35
N HIS A 137 -5.66 18.65 0.16
CA HIS A 137 -5.04 19.47 1.20
C HIS A 137 -5.45 20.92 0.94
N ASN A 138 -5.88 21.63 1.99
CA ASN A 138 -6.53 22.93 1.89
C ASN A 138 -7.67 22.95 0.86
N ARG A 139 -8.53 21.92 0.87
CA ARG A 139 -9.69 21.75 -0.04
C ARG A 139 -9.33 21.66 -1.54
N LYS A 140 -8.08 21.33 -1.88
CA LYS A 140 -7.63 21.13 -3.27
C LYS A 140 -7.03 19.75 -3.43
N VAL A 141 -7.31 19.09 -4.54
CA VAL A 141 -6.64 17.84 -4.91
C VAL A 141 -5.16 18.13 -5.16
N VAL A 142 -4.28 17.49 -4.39
CA VAL A 142 -2.82 17.61 -4.53
C VAL A 142 -2.25 16.51 -5.41
N TYR A 143 -2.82 15.31 -5.34
CA TYR A 143 -2.51 14.19 -6.22
C TYR A 143 -3.67 13.18 -6.18
N SER A 144 -3.75 12.34 -7.20
CA SER A 144 -4.71 11.23 -7.27
C SER A 144 -3.95 9.91 -7.36
N ALA A 145 -4.51 8.84 -6.80
CA ALA A 145 -3.87 7.53 -6.85
C ALA A 145 -4.88 6.40 -7.00
N ILE A 146 -4.39 5.28 -7.51
CA ILE A 146 -5.07 3.99 -7.45
C ILE A 146 -4.42 3.19 -6.33
N THR A 147 -5.25 2.72 -5.41
CA THR A 147 -4.85 1.95 -4.23
C THR A 147 -5.94 0.94 -3.86
N PHE A 148 -5.82 0.28 -2.72
CA PHE A 148 -6.78 -0.70 -2.22
C PHE A 148 -7.45 -0.18 -0.95
N ALA A 149 -8.70 -0.56 -0.72
CA ALA A 149 -9.31 -0.40 0.60
C ALA A 149 -8.42 -1.12 1.64
N PHE A 150 -8.31 -0.54 2.84
CA PHE A 150 -7.45 -1.01 3.94
C PHE A 150 -5.93 -0.88 3.72
N PHE A 151 -5.50 -0.25 2.61
CA PHE A 151 -4.10 0.07 2.33
C PHE A 151 -3.87 1.58 2.34
N ALA A 152 -3.09 2.07 3.31
CA ALA A 152 -2.78 3.49 3.47
C ALA A 152 -1.71 3.98 2.46
N GLY A 153 -0.98 3.07 1.82
CA GLY A 153 -0.02 3.41 0.78
C GLY A 153 -0.67 3.66 -0.57
N VAL A 154 0.17 3.87 -1.58
CA VAL A 154 -0.27 3.96 -2.98
C VAL A 154 0.63 3.10 -3.86
N THR A 155 0.06 2.47 -4.88
CA THR A 155 0.84 1.68 -5.87
C THR A 155 1.04 2.42 -7.18
N THR A 156 0.13 3.36 -7.48
CA THR A 156 0.09 4.10 -8.74
C THR A 156 -0.50 5.46 -8.45
N GLY A 157 0.19 6.52 -8.86
CA GLY A 157 -0.23 7.89 -8.54
C GLY A 157 0.10 8.89 -9.63
N GLN A 158 -0.66 9.98 -9.64
CA GLN A 158 -0.44 11.13 -10.50
C GLN A 158 -0.49 12.41 -9.69
N ARG A 159 0.50 13.27 -9.90
CA ARG A 159 0.45 14.66 -9.46
C ARG A 159 0.11 15.53 -10.66
N PRO A 160 -1.04 16.22 -10.67
CA PRO A 160 -1.48 17.03 -11.80
C PRO A 160 -0.40 18.03 -12.24
N ASN A 161 -0.16 18.10 -13.54
CA ASN A 161 0.82 19.01 -14.17
C ASN A 161 2.27 18.84 -13.68
N ALA A 162 2.63 17.67 -13.14
CA ALA A 162 3.98 17.40 -12.68
C ALA A 162 4.49 16.04 -13.14
N PHE A 163 4.05 14.95 -12.51
CA PHE A 163 4.58 13.62 -12.79
C PHE A 163 3.60 12.52 -12.40
N THR A 164 3.86 11.32 -12.91
CA THR A 164 3.13 10.08 -12.60
C THR A 164 4.12 9.01 -12.14
N LEU A 165 3.73 8.18 -11.18
CA LEU A 165 4.56 7.09 -10.67
C LEU A 165 3.77 5.78 -10.67
N SER A 166 4.44 4.68 -11.00
CA SER A 166 3.93 3.32 -10.88
C SER A 166 4.97 2.45 -10.18
N LEU A 167 4.51 1.61 -9.24
CA LEU A 167 5.35 0.68 -8.50
C LEU A 167 5.33 -0.71 -9.16
N ASN A 168 6.53 -1.20 -9.49
CA ASN A 168 6.76 -2.54 -10.04
C ASN A 168 7.57 -3.42 -9.11
N ALA A 169 7.24 -4.71 -9.14
CA ALA A 169 7.86 -5.73 -8.33
C ALA A 169 9.28 -5.97 -8.82
N ARG A 170 10.24 -6.03 -7.89
CA ARG A 170 11.62 -6.38 -8.20
C ARG A 170 12.06 -7.56 -7.35
N ARG A 171 12.09 -8.74 -7.97
CA ARG A 171 12.46 -10.00 -7.31
C ARG A 171 13.97 -10.20 -7.36
N THR A 172 14.67 -9.63 -6.38
CA THR A 172 16.13 -9.76 -6.27
C THR A 172 16.55 -10.10 -4.85
N GLY A 173 17.60 -10.93 -4.73
CA GLY A 173 18.15 -11.34 -3.45
C GLY A 173 17.45 -12.55 -2.82
N TRP A 174 18.13 -13.18 -1.87
CA TRP A 174 17.59 -14.26 -1.05
C TRP A 174 16.67 -13.69 0.01
N TYR A 175 15.49 -14.29 0.21
CA TYR A 175 14.46 -13.79 1.14
C TYR A 175 15.03 -13.51 2.54
N ILE A 176 15.89 -14.39 3.06
CA ILE A 176 16.46 -14.23 4.40
C ILE A 176 17.38 -13.01 4.50
N LEU A 177 18.17 -12.74 3.46
CA LEU A 177 19.05 -11.57 3.43
C LEU A 177 18.23 -10.29 3.32
N ASN A 178 17.16 -10.29 2.53
CA ASN A 178 16.29 -9.14 2.42
C ASN A 178 15.55 -8.86 3.74
N ILE A 179 15.01 -9.88 4.41
CA ILE A 179 14.38 -9.72 5.74
C ILE A 179 15.39 -9.18 6.75
N LEU A 180 16.60 -9.74 6.80
CA LEU A 180 17.67 -9.25 7.68
C LEU A 180 18.06 -7.81 7.35
N MET A 181 18.12 -7.45 6.06
CA MET A 181 18.38 -6.08 5.63
C MET A 181 17.28 -5.13 6.07
N GLN A 182 16.00 -5.53 5.97
CA GLN A 182 14.90 -4.69 6.46
C GLN A 182 14.96 -4.50 7.98
N ILE A 183 15.31 -5.53 8.74
CA ILE A 183 15.52 -5.39 10.19
C ILE A 183 16.71 -4.46 10.45
N TYR A 184 17.82 -4.63 9.73
CA TYR A 184 19.03 -3.81 9.89
C TYR A 184 18.78 -2.33 9.55
N THR A 185 18.03 -2.03 8.48
CA THR A 185 17.64 -0.68 8.08
C THR A 185 16.42 -0.16 8.85
N SER A 186 15.92 -0.93 9.82
CA SER A 186 14.73 -0.64 10.61
C SER A 186 13.43 -0.53 9.80
N PHE A 187 13.47 -0.86 8.50
CA PHE A 187 12.33 -0.85 7.58
C PHE A 187 11.46 0.41 7.67
N HIS A 188 12.09 1.57 7.82
CA HIS A 188 11.38 2.81 8.16
C HIS A 188 10.32 3.21 7.12
N MET A 189 10.54 2.93 5.85
CA MET A 189 9.67 3.41 4.78
C MET A 189 9.29 2.28 3.81
N PRO A 190 8.16 1.59 4.06
CA PRO A 190 7.54 0.71 3.07
C PRO A 190 7.37 1.40 1.71
N THR A 191 7.54 0.65 0.63
CA THR A 191 7.58 1.20 -0.74
C THR A 191 6.31 1.95 -1.13
N GLY A 192 5.14 1.46 -0.70
CA GLY A 192 3.86 2.15 -0.94
C GLY A 192 3.75 3.50 -0.22
N PHE A 193 4.36 3.65 0.95
CA PHE A 193 4.42 4.91 1.69
C PHE A 193 5.45 5.87 1.09
N ALA A 194 6.58 5.35 0.62
CA ALA A 194 7.57 6.16 -0.10
C ALA A 194 6.96 6.80 -1.35
N LEU A 195 6.23 6.02 -2.16
CA LEU A 195 5.55 6.53 -3.36
C LEU A 195 4.55 7.64 -3.00
N ARG A 196 3.78 7.44 -1.93
CA ARG A 196 2.82 8.42 -1.43
C ARG A 196 3.51 9.71 -0.99
N GLN A 197 4.60 9.59 -0.23
CA GLN A 197 5.35 10.74 0.29
C GLN A 197 5.90 11.61 -0.85
N VAL A 198 6.42 10.99 -1.92
CA VAL A 198 6.94 11.72 -3.09
C VAL A 198 5.82 12.51 -3.78
N HIS A 199 4.61 11.96 -3.88
CA HIS A 199 3.48 12.69 -4.44
C HIS A 199 3.06 13.88 -3.58
N PHE A 200 3.19 13.80 -2.26
CA PHE A 200 2.82 14.89 -1.36
C PHE A 200 3.89 15.98 -1.22
N GLN A 201 5.17 15.62 -1.10
CA GLN A 201 6.25 16.59 -0.90
C GLN A 201 6.26 17.63 -2.03
N LYS A 202 6.36 18.92 -1.68
CA LYS A 202 6.57 19.97 -2.68
C LYS A 202 7.88 19.65 -3.39
N THR A 203 7.79 19.28 -4.66
CA THR A 203 8.96 19.28 -5.54
C THR A 203 9.39 20.73 -5.64
N GLN A 204 10.42 21.12 -4.87
CA GLN A 204 11.20 22.30 -5.19
C GLN A 204 11.96 21.94 -6.46
N LEU A 205 11.37 22.29 -7.60
CA LEU A 205 12.08 22.42 -8.87
C LEU A 205 12.20 23.91 -9.17
#